data_AF-A0A9D6W9R6-F1
#
_entry.id   AF-A0A9D6W9R6-F1
#
_cell.length_a   1.000
_cell.length_b   1.000
_cell.length_c   1.000
_cell.angle_alpha   90.00
_cell.angle_beta   90.00
_cell.angle_gamma   90.00
#
_symmetry.space_group_name_H-M   'P 1'
#
loop_
_entity.id
_entity.type
_entity.pdbx_description
1 polymer ?
#
loop_
_entity_poly.entity_id
_entity_poly.type
_entity_poly.pdbx_seq_one_letter_code
_entity_poly.pdbx_strand_id
1 'polypeptide(L)'
;MKLSIIRLVTLGAACVVLAGCADVKPWQRGNLAREQMALDPDPHSGDPAHKPAIYPELDAASRTHGFTFGITQVLGRNTLAGLTAGYTRQSGYLGNPYKTVYVRGEITPEEYYDLWQASELDWSKVTTLEVVGVEHFREVRPDVRNQLSVSMRLNQYLPALKAAPHFDYRYYRDDWGIASHTVELQWVQVLTRTVTLTPGVRYYSQSRADFSAPYFLAPRTDGH
;
A
#
# COMPACT_ATOMS: atom_id res chain seq x y z
N MET A 1 37.04 2.30 -46.48
CA MET A 1 36.28 1.92 -45.27
C MET A 1 36.55 2.95 -44.17
N LYS A 2 35.64 3.89 -43.92
CA LYS A 2 35.76 4.88 -42.83
C LYS A 2 34.76 4.50 -41.74
N LEU A 3 35.24 3.93 -40.63
CA LEU A 3 34.46 3.78 -39.41
C LEU A 3 34.25 5.18 -38.82
N SER A 4 33.02 5.69 -38.93
CA SER A 4 32.61 6.88 -38.20
C SER A 4 32.30 6.46 -36.77
N ILE A 5 33.18 6.86 -35.83
CA ILE A 5 32.94 6.77 -34.39
C ILE A 5 31.81 7.76 -34.08
N ILE A 6 30.58 7.26 -34.02
CA ILE A 6 29.43 8.02 -33.52
C ILE A 6 29.63 8.17 -32.01
N ARG A 7 29.96 9.40 -31.59
CA ARG A 7 30.01 9.78 -30.18
C ARG A 7 28.64 9.51 -29.56
N LEU A 8 28.58 8.49 -28.70
CA LEU A 8 27.47 8.23 -27.79
C LEU A 8 27.39 9.41 -26.81
N VAL A 9 26.51 10.37 -27.07
CA VAL A 9 26.22 11.45 -26.13
C VAL A 9 25.25 10.89 -25.10
N THR A 10 25.79 10.43 -23.98
CA THR A 10 25.03 9.96 -22.82
C THR A 10 24.40 11.17 -22.12
N LEU A 11 23.20 11.60 -22.54
CA LEU A 11 22.38 12.51 -21.75
C LEU A 11 21.60 11.68 -20.72
N GLY A 12 22.29 11.25 -19.66
CA GLY A 12 21.67 10.61 -18.50
C GLY A 12 21.22 11.69 -17.51
N ALA A 13 19.92 11.95 -17.42
CA ALA A 13 19.36 12.72 -16.31
C ALA A 13 19.10 11.75 -15.16
N ALA A 14 20.04 11.65 -14.22
CA ALA A 14 19.81 10.99 -12.94
C ALA A 14 19.19 12.01 -11.97
N CYS A 15 17.91 11.84 -11.65
CA CYS A 15 17.25 12.65 -10.64
C CYS A 15 17.12 11.79 -9.37
N VAL A 16 17.86 12.15 -8.33
CA VAL A 16 17.70 11.58 -6.99
C VAL A 16 16.72 12.48 -6.26
N VAL A 17 15.54 11.95 -5.95
CA VAL A 17 14.56 12.64 -5.12
C VAL A 17 14.56 11.97 -3.76
N LEU A 18 15.02 12.72 -2.75
CA LEU A 18 14.85 12.36 -1.34
C LEU A 18 13.44 12.79 -0.95
N ALA A 19 12.56 11.81 -0.72
CA ALA A 19 11.22 12.12 -0.22
C ALA A 19 11.34 12.42 1.28
N GLY A 20 10.92 13.64 1.66
CA GLY A 20 11.02 14.16 3.02
C GLY A 20 10.23 13.36 4.05
N CYS A 21 10.53 13.60 5.32
CA CYS A 21 9.81 13.04 6.45
C CYS A 21 8.37 13.57 6.48
N ALA A 22 7.39 12.68 6.45
CA ALA A 22 6.01 13.01 6.73
C ALA A 22 5.57 12.26 7.99
N ASP A 23 5.20 13.01 9.03
CA ASP A 23 4.45 12.49 10.17
C ASP A 23 2.96 12.53 9.81
N VAL A 24 2.34 11.36 9.72
CA VAL A 24 0.93 11.22 9.33
C VAL A 24 0.19 10.49 10.44
N LYS A 25 -0.89 11.09 10.93
CA LYS A 25 -1.81 10.46 11.89
C LYS A 25 -2.62 9.36 11.20
N PRO A 26 -3.10 8.32 11.90
CA PRO A 26 -3.69 7.15 11.26
C PRO A 26 -4.96 7.49 10.50
N TRP A 27 -5.78 8.39 11.06
CA TRP A 27 -6.99 8.88 10.43
C TRP A 27 -6.74 9.80 9.23
N GLN A 28 -5.53 10.28 8.97
CA GLN A 28 -5.19 11.07 7.76
C GLN A 28 -4.83 10.18 6.56
N ARG A 29 -4.73 8.86 6.77
CA ARG A 29 -4.23 7.92 5.76
C ARG A 29 -5.35 7.42 4.85
N GLY A 30 -5.50 8.04 3.67
CA GLY A 30 -6.34 7.56 2.57
C GLY A 30 -7.46 8.51 2.18
N ASN A 31 -8.08 8.27 1.03
CA ASN A 31 -9.06 9.19 0.43
C ASN A 31 -10.46 9.13 1.09
N LEU A 32 -10.64 8.26 2.08
CA LEU A 32 -11.90 8.08 2.83
C LEU A 32 -11.91 8.82 4.18
N ALA A 33 -10.75 9.35 4.58
CA ALA A 33 -10.57 10.11 5.79
C ALA A 33 -11.19 11.50 5.68
N ARG A 34 -12.08 11.87 6.60
CA ARG A 34 -12.58 13.24 6.74
C ARG A 34 -12.14 13.83 8.07
N GLU A 35 -11.99 15.15 8.13
CA GLU A 35 -11.59 15.86 9.36
C GLU A 35 -12.52 15.54 10.54
N GLN A 36 -13.82 15.32 10.29
CA GLN A 36 -14.78 14.91 11.33
C GLN A 36 -14.52 13.53 11.95
N MET A 37 -13.74 12.64 11.30
CA MET A 37 -13.36 11.35 11.88
C MET A 37 -12.32 11.49 13.01
N ALA A 38 -11.72 12.67 13.20
CA ALA A 38 -10.92 12.96 14.39
C ALA A 38 -11.78 13.32 15.60
N LEU A 39 -13.06 13.65 15.39
CA LEU A 39 -13.97 14.19 16.41
C LEU A 39 -14.98 13.15 16.91
N ASP A 40 -15.29 12.12 16.12
CA ASP A 40 -16.20 11.04 16.51
C ASP A 40 -15.68 9.67 16.03
N PRO A 41 -15.09 8.87 16.93
CA PRO A 41 -14.52 7.57 16.59
C PRO A 41 -15.56 6.45 16.40
N ASP A 42 -16.85 6.67 16.70
CA ASP A 42 -17.93 5.71 16.48
C ASP A 42 -19.14 6.36 15.76
N PRO A 43 -19.14 6.41 14.41
CA PRO A 43 -20.25 6.97 13.65
C PRO A 43 -21.55 6.14 13.71
N HIS A 44 -21.56 5.00 14.42
CA HIS A 44 -22.71 4.11 14.54
C HIS A 44 -23.35 4.11 15.94
N SER A 45 -22.73 4.72 16.96
CA SER A 45 -23.38 4.88 18.27
C SER A 45 -24.23 6.15 18.30
N GLY A 46 -25.53 6.03 18.07
CA GLY A 46 -26.50 7.10 18.32
C GLY A 46 -26.78 7.34 19.82
N ASP A 47 -25.84 6.99 20.72
CA ASP A 47 -26.02 7.06 22.17
C ASP A 47 -25.27 8.26 22.78
N PRO A 48 -25.99 9.30 23.23
CA PRO A 48 -25.39 10.48 23.87
C PRO A 48 -24.77 10.22 25.25
N ALA A 49 -24.90 9.01 25.82
CA ALA A 49 -24.30 8.63 27.10
C ALA A 49 -22.96 7.88 26.97
N HIS A 50 -22.51 7.57 25.75
CA HIS A 50 -21.23 6.91 25.53
C HIS A 50 -20.08 7.90 25.76
N LYS A 51 -19.31 7.69 26.83
CA LYS A 51 -18.03 8.39 27.00
C LYS A 51 -17.11 7.91 25.88
N PRO A 52 -16.49 8.80 25.08
CA PRO A 52 -15.58 8.34 24.04
C PRO A 52 -14.48 7.52 24.72
N ALA A 53 -14.35 6.25 24.34
CA ALA A 53 -13.18 5.49 24.69
C ALA A 53 -11.95 6.32 24.27
N ILE A 54 -11.01 6.53 25.19
CA ILE A 54 -9.78 7.23 24.85
C ILE A 54 -9.03 6.29 23.92
N TYR A 55 -8.93 6.66 22.64
CA TYR A 55 -8.21 5.91 21.62
C TYR A 55 -6.82 6.52 21.44
N PRO A 56 -5.79 6.16 22.25
CA PRO A 56 -4.45 6.72 22.11
C PRO A 56 -3.83 6.44 20.73
N GLU A 57 -4.35 5.43 20.02
CA GLU A 57 -3.95 5.09 18.65
C GLU A 57 -4.31 6.20 17.65
N LEU A 58 -5.36 6.99 17.88
CA LEU A 58 -5.72 8.11 17.00
C LEU A 58 -4.66 9.22 17.01
N ASP A 59 -4.01 9.39 18.17
CA ASP A 59 -2.90 10.32 18.37
C ASP A 59 -1.54 9.68 18.04
N ALA A 60 -1.49 8.38 17.75
CA ALA A 60 -0.26 7.75 17.31
C ALA A 60 0.23 8.38 15.99
N ALA A 61 1.52 8.27 15.72
CA ALA A 61 2.11 8.82 14.50
C ALA A 61 2.80 7.71 13.71
N SER A 62 2.84 7.91 12.39
CA SER A 62 3.64 7.10 11.50
C SER A 62 4.61 8.00 10.74
N ARG A 63 5.86 7.53 10.64
CA ARG A 63 6.94 8.19 9.91
C ARG A 63 7.24 7.41 8.66
N THR A 64 7.40 8.11 7.55
CA THR A 64 7.78 7.53 6.28
C THR A 64 9.06 8.18 5.76
N HIS A 65 10.05 7.36 5.41
CA HIS A 65 11.27 7.76 4.73
C HIS A 65 11.31 7.07 3.36
N GLY A 66 11.40 7.85 2.29
CA GLY A 66 11.39 7.35 0.92
C GLY A 66 12.62 7.78 0.14
N PHE A 67 13.19 6.85 -0.60
CA PHE A 67 14.32 7.08 -1.50
C PHE A 67 13.95 6.56 -2.87
N THR A 68 14.02 7.41 -3.90
CA THR A 68 13.80 6.99 -5.29
C THR A 68 14.98 7.35 -6.15
N PHE A 69 15.45 6.39 -6.94
CA PHE A 69 16.47 6.54 -7.94
C PHE A 69 15.88 6.19 -9.30
N GLY A 70 16.04 7.09 -10.28
CA GLY A 70 15.57 6.88 -11.63
C GLY A 70 16.66 7.21 -12.65
N ILE A 71 16.81 6.33 -13.64
CA ILE A 71 17.60 6.60 -14.84
C ILE A 71 16.71 6.44 -16.06
N THR A 72 16.79 7.40 -16.97
CA THR A 72 16.15 7.33 -18.29
C THR A 72 17.20 7.59 -19.33
N GLN A 73 17.23 6.76 -20.37
CA GLN A 73 18.22 6.84 -21.43
C GLN A 73 17.57 6.65 -22.80
N VAL A 74 17.95 7.50 -23.74
CA VAL A 74 17.70 7.30 -25.17
C VAL A 74 18.69 6.24 -25.66
N LEU A 75 18.25 5.00 -25.83
CA LEU A 75 19.08 3.88 -26.28
C LEU A 75 19.36 3.93 -27.78
N GLY A 76 18.48 4.58 -28.55
CA GLY A 76 18.64 4.78 -29.98
C GLY A 76 17.73 5.90 -30.48
N ARG A 77 17.77 6.21 -31.78
CA ARG A 77 16.96 7.29 -32.38
C ARG A 77 15.46 7.15 -32.14
N ASN A 78 15.01 5.95 -31.81
CA ASN A 78 13.61 5.56 -31.72
C ASN A 78 13.27 4.84 -30.40
N THR A 79 14.21 4.75 -29.47
CA THR A 79 14.08 3.88 -28.29
C THR A 79 14.42 4.65 -27.03
N LEU A 80 13.46 4.76 -26.12
CA LEU A 80 13.64 5.33 -24.79
C LEU A 80 13.44 4.23 -23.76
N ALA A 81 14.42 4.03 -22.90
CA ALA A 81 14.32 3.12 -21.77
C ALA A 81 14.40 3.89 -20.45
N GLY A 82 13.61 3.47 -19.47
CA GLY A 82 13.62 4.01 -18.12
C GLY A 82 13.67 2.88 -17.11
N LEU A 83 14.45 3.07 -16.05
CA LEU A 83 14.45 2.23 -14.87
C LEU A 83 14.32 3.12 -13.64
N THR A 84 13.38 2.80 -12.76
CA THR A 84 13.16 3.50 -11.51
C THR A 84 13.08 2.49 -10.39
N ALA A 85 13.87 2.69 -9.34
CA ALA A 85 13.83 1.90 -8.12
C ALA A 85 13.50 2.83 -6.96
N GLY A 86 12.63 2.38 -6.07
CA GLY A 86 12.22 3.10 -4.88
C GLY A 86 12.26 2.20 -3.66
N TYR A 87 12.82 2.72 -2.57
CA TYR A 87 12.79 2.09 -1.25
C TYR A 87 12.08 3.00 -0.27
N THR A 88 11.11 2.45 0.46
CA THR A 88 10.33 3.20 1.45
C THR A 88 10.33 2.43 2.77
N ARG A 89 10.76 3.10 3.84
CA ARG A 89 10.65 2.58 5.21
C ARG A 89 9.59 3.37 5.97
N GLN A 90 8.62 2.64 6.53
CA GLN A 90 7.60 3.19 7.41
C GLN A 90 7.81 2.66 8.82
N SER A 91 7.60 3.51 9.82
CA SER A 91 7.71 3.15 11.24
C SER A 91 6.62 3.84 12.06
N GLY A 92 6.11 3.19 13.10
CA GLY A 92 5.09 3.70 14.01
C GLY A 92 3.75 2.99 13.84
N TYR A 93 2.64 3.69 14.02
CA TYR A 93 1.32 3.06 13.92
C TYR A 93 0.93 2.83 12.44
N LEU A 94 0.94 1.56 12.01
CA LEU A 94 0.62 1.15 10.62
C LEU A 94 -0.70 0.39 10.49
N GLY A 95 -1.36 0.09 11.62
CA GLY A 95 -2.71 -0.47 11.68
C GLY A 95 -3.77 0.52 11.24
N ASN A 96 -5.01 0.06 11.10
CA ASN A 96 -6.16 0.92 10.89
C ASN A 96 -6.97 0.99 12.19
N PRO A 97 -7.11 2.17 12.83
CA PRO A 97 -7.78 2.28 14.13
C PRO A 97 -9.27 1.94 14.07
N TYR A 98 -9.87 1.97 12.87
CA TYR A 98 -11.27 1.66 12.63
C TYR A 98 -11.49 0.24 12.08
N LYS A 99 -10.43 -0.53 11.86
CA LYS A 99 -10.56 -1.89 11.35
C LYS A 99 -10.55 -2.87 12.51
N THR A 100 -11.59 -3.69 12.52
CA THR A 100 -11.76 -4.78 13.47
C THR A 100 -11.56 -6.12 12.77
N VAL A 101 -11.21 -7.12 13.54
CA VAL A 101 -10.89 -8.48 13.10
C VAL A 101 -11.67 -9.45 13.97
N TYR A 102 -12.31 -10.43 13.33
CA TYR A 102 -13.07 -11.46 14.04
C TYR A 102 -12.15 -12.63 14.44
N VAL A 103 -12.10 -12.92 15.75
CA VAL A 103 -11.31 -14.04 16.31
C VAL A 103 -12.24 -14.91 17.15
N ARG A 104 -12.51 -16.14 16.67
CA ARG A 104 -13.52 -17.01 17.29
C ARG A 104 -13.05 -17.71 18.56
N GLY A 105 -11.84 -18.29 18.56
CA GLY A 105 -11.42 -19.22 19.61
C GLY A 105 -10.68 -18.61 20.78
N GLU A 106 -10.74 -17.28 20.94
CA GLU A 106 -10.20 -16.59 22.12
C GLU A 106 -11.16 -16.65 23.31
N ILE A 107 -12.47 -16.77 23.06
CA ILE A 107 -13.51 -16.76 24.09
C ILE A 107 -14.33 -18.04 23.96
N THR A 108 -14.42 -18.84 25.02
CA THR A 108 -15.27 -20.03 25.04
C THR A 108 -16.76 -19.65 25.12
N PRO A 109 -17.69 -20.49 24.64
CA PRO A 109 -19.13 -20.24 24.77
C PRO A 109 -19.59 -20.01 26.22
N GLU A 110 -18.94 -20.66 27.18
CA GLU A 110 -19.22 -20.53 28.60
C GLU A 110 -18.73 -19.19 29.15
N GLU A 111 -17.48 -18.80 28.86
CA GLU A 111 -16.95 -17.47 29.23
C GLU A 111 -17.76 -16.35 28.58
N TYR A 112 -18.20 -16.55 27.33
CA TYR A 112 -19.08 -15.61 26.64
C TYR A 112 -20.41 -15.41 27.38
N TYR A 113 -21.02 -16.49 27.86
CA TYR A 113 -22.29 -16.44 28.59
C TYR A 113 -22.16 -15.78 29.96
N ASP A 114 -21.05 -16.02 30.65
CA ASP A 114 -20.75 -15.38 31.94
C ASP A 114 -20.46 -13.88 31.78
N LEU A 115 -19.75 -13.49 30.70
CA LEU A 115 -19.50 -12.09 30.36
C LEU A 115 -20.77 -11.34 29.96
N TRP A 116 -21.68 -11.97 29.21
CA TRP A 116 -22.96 -11.36 28.80
C TRP A 116 -23.87 -11.07 30.00
N GLN A 117 -23.74 -11.83 31.09
CA GLN A 117 -24.49 -11.63 32.33
C GLN A 117 -23.76 -10.73 33.34
N ALA A 118 -22.47 -10.46 33.14
CA ALA A 118 -21.71 -9.61 34.04
C ALA A 118 -22.24 -8.17 34.02
N SER A 119 -22.42 -7.57 35.19
CA SER A 119 -22.84 -6.16 35.32
C SER A 119 -21.74 -5.17 34.90
N GLU A 120 -20.50 -5.64 34.81
CA GLU A 120 -19.33 -4.86 34.39
C GLU A 120 -18.42 -5.76 33.54
N LEU A 121 -18.24 -5.38 32.27
CA LEU A 121 -17.43 -6.10 31.28
C LEU A 121 -15.96 -5.67 31.40
N ASP A 122 -15.11 -6.56 31.92
CA ASP A 122 -13.66 -6.38 31.94
C ASP A 122 -12.97 -7.39 31.01
N TRP A 123 -12.75 -6.98 29.77
CA TRP A 123 -12.16 -7.81 28.71
C TRP A 123 -10.72 -8.23 29.01
N SER A 124 -10.00 -7.49 29.85
CA SER A 124 -8.60 -7.78 30.20
C SER A 124 -8.41 -9.09 30.98
N LYS A 125 -9.50 -9.64 31.54
CA LYS A 125 -9.50 -10.91 32.27
C LYS A 125 -9.52 -12.14 31.37
N VAL A 126 -9.96 -11.99 30.12
CA VAL A 126 -10.22 -13.12 29.20
C VAL A 126 -9.29 -13.06 27.99
N THR A 127 -8.84 -11.88 27.58
CA THR A 127 -7.92 -11.72 26.46
C THR A 127 -6.94 -10.58 26.70
N THR A 128 -5.73 -10.73 26.18
CA THR A 128 -4.72 -9.67 26.14
C THR A 128 -4.91 -8.72 24.95
N LEU A 129 -5.79 -9.07 24.01
CA LEU A 129 -6.07 -8.25 22.83
C LEU A 129 -7.07 -7.15 23.14
N GLU A 130 -6.99 -6.04 22.41
CA GLU A 130 -7.98 -4.97 22.52
C GLU A 130 -9.31 -5.41 21.90
N VAL A 131 -10.33 -5.56 22.74
CA VAL A 131 -11.68 -5.95 22.35
C VAL A 131 -12.53 -4.73 22.08
N VAL A 132 -13.14 -4.69 20.90
CA VAL A 132 -14.04 -3.62 20.44
C VAL A 132 -15.49 -4.09 20.32
N GLY A 133 -15.73 -5.38 20.51
CA GLY A 133 -17.05 -5.99 20.59
C GLY A 133 -16.94 -7.51 20.79
N VAL A 134 -18.09 -8.19 20.90
CA VAL A 134 -18.14 -9.66 21.03
C VAL A 134 -17.38 -10.32 19.88
N GLU A 135 -16.32 -11.06 20.17
CA GLU A 135 -15.44 -11.74 19.19
C GLU A 135 -14.77 -10.79 18.16
N HIS A 136 -14.84 -9.47 18.38
CA HIS A 136 -14.25 -8.45 17.51
C HIS A 136 -13.08 -7.76 18.23
N PHE A 137 -11.91 -7.87 17.61
CA PHE A 137 -10.65 -7.38 18.14
C PHE A 137 -10.09 -6.30 17.20
N ARG A 138 -9.27 -5.41 17.72
CA ARG A 138 -8.64 -4.39 16.89
C ARG A 138 -7.55 -4.97 16.00
N GLU A 139 -7.45 -4.49 14.76
CA GLU A 139 -6.36 -4.88 13.87
C GLU A 139 -5.03 -4.35 14.39
N VAL A 140 -4.10 -5.25 14.70
CA VAL A 140 -2.71 -4.92 15.02
C VAL A 140 -1.85 -5.26 13.79
N ARG A 141 -0.86 -4.41 13.49
CA ARG A 141 0.10 -4.67 12.42
C ARG A 141 1.51 -4.43 12.94
N PRO A 142 2.53 -5.04 12.30
CA PRO A 142 3.91 -4.67 12.57
C PRO A 142 4.10 -3.16 12.42
N ASP A 143 4.83 -2.58 13.37
CA ASP A 143 5.08 -1.14 13.47
C ASP A 143 6.10 -0.66 12.43
N VAL A 144 6.86 -1.58 11.83
CA VAL A 144 7.80 -1.31 10.74
C VAL A 144 7.33 -1.99 9.46
N ARG A 145 7.47 -1.26 8.34
CA ARG A 145 7.26 -1.81 6.99
C ARG A 145 8.30 -1.29 6.02
N ASN A 146 9.02 -2.20 5.38
CA ASN A 146 10.02 -1.92 4.36
C ASN A 146 9.49 -2.33 2.99
N GLN A 147 9.45 -1.38 2.07
CA GLN A 147 8.84 -1.54 0.75
C GLN A 147 9.88 -1.28 -0.33
N LEU A 148 9.94 -2.16 -1.32
CA LEU A 148 10.76 -2.01 -2.51
C LEU A 148 9.84 -1.97 -3.73
N SER A 149 10.05 -0.98 -4.58
CA SER A 149 9.38 -0.87 -5.88
C SER A 149 10.41 -0.73 -6.98
N VAL A 150 10.21 -1.43 -8.08
CA VAL A 150 11.03 -1.34 -9.29
C VAL A 150 10.09 -1.19 -10.47
N SER A 151 10.32 -0.19 -11.31
CA SER A 151 9.57 0.06 -12.53
C SER A 151 10.54 0.15 -13.70
N MET A 152 10.23 -0.57 -14.77
CA MET A 152 10.92 -0.51 -16.04
C MET A 152 9.95 -0.01 -17.10
N ARG A 153 10.43 0.87 -17.96
CA ARG A 153 9.69 1.40 -19.11
C ARG A 153 10.54 1.26 -20.37
N LEU A 154 9.91 0.84 -21.45
CA LEU A 154 10.50 0.80 -22.79
C LEU A 154 9.50 1.37 -23.80
N ASN A 155 9.85 2.49 -24.41
CA ASN A 155 9.08 3.11 -25.47
C ASN A 155 9.86 2.99 -26.77
N GLN A 156 9.28 2.33 -27.76
CA GLN A 156 9.90 2.10 -29.05
C GLN A 156 9.03 2.70 -30.15
N TYR A 157 9.54 3.66 -30.91
CA TYR A 157 8.90 4.12 -32.13
C TYR A 157 9.30 3.24 -33.32
N LEU A 158 8.33 2.82 -34.13
CA LEU A 158 8.49 1.99 -35.31
C LEU A 158 8.12 2.82 -36.55
N PRO A 159 9.10 3.44 -37.25
CA PRO A 159 8.82 4.33 -38.38
C PRO A 159 8.05 3.66 -39.51
N ALA A 160 8.34 2.39 -39.79
CA ALA A 160 7.69 1.62 -40.84
C ALA A 160 6.18 1.49 -40.62
N LEU A 161 5.73 1.50 -39.36
CA LEU A 161 4.33 1.32 -38.98
C LEU A 161 3.67 2.62 -38.50
N LYS A 162 4.43 3.72 -38.34
CA LYS A 162 3.99 4.96 -37.68
C LYS A 162 3.34 4.68 -36.32
N ALA A 163 3.94 3.76 -35.57
CA ALA A 163 3.43 3.26 -34.31
C ALA A 163 4.49 3.33 -33.20
N ALA A 164 4.06 3.42 -31.95
CA ALA A 164 4.93 3.34 -30.79
C ALA A 164 4.37 2.35 -29.74
N PRO A 165 4.87 1.11 -29.69
CA PRO A 165 4.68 0.27 -28.51
C PRO A 165 5.35 0.86 -27.27
N HIS A 166 4.59 0.94 -26.18
CA HIS A 166 5.06 1.23 -24.84
C HIS A 166 4.90 -0.03 -23.99
N PHE A 167 5.98 -0.42 -23.33
CA PHE A 167 6.01 -1.53 -22.41
C PHE A 167 6.42 -1.03 -21.03
N ASP A 168 5.58 -1.30 -20.04
CA ASP A 168 5.83 -0.96 -18.65
C ASP A 168 5.73 -2.23 -17.79
N TYR A 169 6.73 -2.45 -16.96
CA TYR A 169 6.72 -3.51 -15.95
C TYR A 169 7.02 -2.92 -14.58
N ARG A 170 6.16 -3.18 -13.61
CA ARG A 170 6.33 -2.76 -12.22
C ARG A 170 6.29 -3.97 -11.30
N TYR A 171 7.32 -4.08 -10.48
CA TYR A 171 7.42 -5.04 -9.39
C TYR A 171 7.39 -4.29 -8.05
N TYR A 172 6.64 -4.82 -7.10
CA TYR A 172 6.58 -4.31 -5.74
C TYR A 172 6.72 -5.48 -4.77
N ARG A 173 7.42 -5.26 -3.66
CA ARG A 173 7.45 -6.18 -2.53
C ARG A 173 7.57 -5.44 -1.21
N ASP A 174 7.06 -6.03 -0.15
CA ASP A 174 7.31 -5.59 1.22
C ASP A 174 7.64 -6.75 2.17
N ASP A 175 7.98 -6.39 3.41
CA ASP A 175 8.26 -7.30 4.53
C ASP A 175 6.99 -7.79 5.25
N TRP A 176 5.80 -7.43 4.78
CA TRP A 176 4.54 -8.02 5.20
C TRP A 176 4.14 -9.23 4.32
N GLY A 177 5.02 -9.66 3.41
CA GLY A 177 4.78 -10.79 2.51
C GLY A 177 4.01 -10.43 1.22
N ILE A 178 3.69 -9.15 1.01
CA ILE A 178 3.02 -8.71 -0.22
C ILE A 178 4.06 -8.58 -1.33
N ALA A 179 3.80 -9.23 -2.46
CA ALA A 179 4.51 -9.08 -3.72
C ALA A 179 3.49 -8.83 -4.83
N SER A 180 3.77 -7.87 -5.72
CA SER A 180 2.91 -7.62 -6.87
C SER A 180 3.69 -7.40 -8.15
N HIS A 181 3.08 -7.84 -9.25
CA HIS A 181 3.56 -7.74 -10.60
C HIS A 181 2.50 -7.02 -11.43
N THR A 182 2.89 -5.94 -12.09
CA THR A 182 2.05 -5.22 -13.05
C THR A 182 2.77 -5.19 -14.39
N VAL A 183 2.16 -5.74 -15.43
CA VAL A 183 2.65 -5.67 -16.81
C VAL A 183 1.64 -4.86 -17.60
N GLU A 184 2.12 -3.88 -18.36
CA GLU A 184 1.30 -3.07 -19.24
C GLU A 184 1.94 -2.96 -20.61
N LEU A 185 1.12 -3.15 -21.64
CA LEU A 185 1.50 -2.97 -23.03
C LEU A 185 0.49 -2.03 -23.68
N GLN A 186 0.97 -0.94 -24.25
CA GLN A 186 0.17 0.00 -25.03
C GLN A 186 0.73 0.11 -26.44
N TRP A 187 -0.14 0.20 -27.43
CA TRP A 187 0.24 0.38 -28.84
C TRP A 187 -0.28 1.71 -29.34
N VAL A 188 0.58 2.73 -29.43
CA VAL A 188 0.17 4.05 -29.94
C VAL A 188 0.25 4.05 -31.46
N GLN A 189 -0.89 4.08 -32.15
CA GLN A 189 -0.97 4.10 -33.61
C GLN A 189 -1.50 5.44 -34.12
N VAL A 190 -0.71 6.14 -34.93
CA VAL A 190 -1.18 7.34 -35.62
C VAL A 190 -1.92 6.89 -36.89
N LEU A 191 -3.24 7.12 -36.93
CA LEU A 191 -4.09 6.75 -38.08
C LEU A 191 -4.18 7.89 -39.09
N THR A 192 -4.40 9.11 -38.60
CA THR A 192 -4.45 10.35 -39.40
C THR A 192 -3.65 11.45 -38.72
N ARG A 193 -3.62 12.66 -39.28
CA ARG A 193 -2.93 13.81 -38.66
C ARG A 193 -3.57 14.27 -37.34
N THR A 194 -4.80 13.84 -37.05
CA THR A 194 -5.58 14.28 -35.88
C THR A 194 -6.03 13.13 -35.00
N VAL A 195 -6.06 11.90 -35.52
CA VAL A 195 -6.56 10.72 -34.80
C VAL A 195 -5.42 9.76 -34.49
N THR A 196 -5.26 9.46 -33.20
CA THR A 196 -4.35 8.44 -32.68
C THR A 196 -5.16 7.41 -31.90
N LEU A 197 -4.93 6.13 -32.21
CA LEU A 197 -5.57 5.01 -31.56
C LEU A 197 -4.55 4.32 -30.64
N THR A 198 -4.87 4.17 -29.36
CA THR A 198 -3.96 3.59 -28.36
C THR A 198 -4.60 2.42 -27.61
N PRO A 199 -4.77 1.24 -28.21
CA PRO A 199 -5.17 0.05 -27.48
C PRO A 199 -4.10 -0.31 -26.46
N GLY A 200 -4.53 -0.83 -25.32
CA GLY A 200 -3.64 -1.29 -24.28
C GLY A 200 -4.23 -2.43 -23.47
N VAL A 201 -3.35 -3.23 -22.89
CA VAL A 201 -3.68 -4.28 -21.94
C VAL A 201 -2.81 -4.13 -20.71
N ARG A 202 -3.41 -4.32 -19.54
CA ARG A 202 -2.70 -4.33 -18.26
C ARG A 202 -3.07 -5.61 -17.51
N TYR A 203 -2.06 -6.33 -17.05
CA TYR A 203 -2.19 -7.48 -16.17
C TYR A 203 -1.60 -7.16 -14.80
N TYR A 204 -2.35 -7.46 -13.73
CA TYR A 204 -1.97 -7.20 -12.35
C TYR A 204 -2.18 -8.46 -11.51
N SER A 205 -1.17 -8.82 -10.72
CA SER A 205 -1.25 -9.92 -9.75
C SER A 205 -0.57 -9.51 -8.45
N GLN A 206 -1.17 -9.84 -7.31
CA GLN A 206 -0.67 -9.50 -5.98
C GLN A 206 -0.88 -10.66 -5.00
N SER A 207 0.12 -10.95 -4.17
CA SER A 207 -0.01 -11.86 -3.03
C SER A 207 -0.67 -11.16 -1.84
N ARG A 208 -1.28 -11.97 -0.96
CA ARG A 208 -1.78 -11.51 0.33
C ARG A 208 -0.62 -11.18 1.28
N ALA A 209 -0.89 -10.35 2.29
CA ALA A 209 0.01 -10.18 3.42
C ALA A 209 0.00 -11.43 4.32
N ASP A 210 1.07 -11.62 5.09
CA ASP A 210 1.24 -12.77 5.98
C ASP A 210 0.15 -12.85 7.05
N PHE A 211 -0.34 -11.70 7.53
CA PHE A 211 -1.43 -11.55 8.50
C PHE A 211 -2.81 -11.34 7.87
N SER A 212 -2.98 -11.58 6.58
CA SER A 212 -4.28 -11.42 5.92
C SER A 212 -5.11 -12.71 6.00
N ALA A 213 -6.21 -12.67 6.74
CA ALA A 213 -7.23 -13.72 6.79
C ALA A 213 -8.65 -13.12 6.86
N PRO A 214 -9.68 -13.85 6.39
CA PRO A 214 -11.07 -13.41 6.53
C PRO A 214 -11.55 -13.46 7.99
N TYR A 215 -11.05 -14.43 8.76
CA TYR A 215 -11.24 -14.55 10.20
C TYR A 215 -10.09 -15.37 10.80
N PHE A 216 -9.90 -15.27 12.11
CA PHE A 216 -8.95 -16.09 12.84
C PHE A 216 -9.67 -17.04 13.79
N LEU A 217 -9.13 -18.25 13.93
CA LEU A 217 -9.61 -19.22 14.91
C LEU A 217 -9.00 -18.98 16.30
N ALA A 218 -7.83 -18.34 16.36
CA ALA A 218 -7.15 -17.96 17.59
C ALA A 218 -6.23 -16.76 17.29
N PRO A 219 -5.79 -15.99 18.29
CA PRO A 219 -4.75 -14.99 18.10
C PRO A 219 -3.50 -15.59 17.49
N ARG A 220 -2.81 -14.79 16.69
CA ARG A 220 -1.55 -15.23 16.08
C ARG A 220 -0.41 -15.10 17.09
N THR A 221 0.55 -16.02 17.00
CA THR A 221 1.71 -16.08 17.90
C THR A 221 2.67 -14.91 17.74
N ASP A 222 2.62 -14.20 16.60
CA ASP A 222 3.42 -13.01 16.31
C ASP A 222 2.77 -11.71 16.81
N GLY A 223 1.58 -11.77 17.41
CA GLY A 223 0.89 -10.61 17.99
C GLY A 223 0.32 -9.64 16.95
N HIS A 224 0.18 -10.07 15.69
CA HIS A 224 -0.28 -9.27 14.56
C HIS A 224 -1.29 -10.03 13.70
#